data_AF-A0AAN4Z289-F1
#
_entry.id   AF-A0AAN4Z289-F1
#
_cell.length_a   1.000
_cell.length_b   1.000
_cell.length_c   1.000
_cell.angle_alpha   90.00
_cell.angle_beta   90.00
_cell.angle_gamma   90.00
#
_symmetry.space_group_name_H-M   'P 1'
#
loop_
_entity.id
_entity.type
_entity.pdbx_description
1 polymer ?
#
loop_
_entity_poly.entity_id
_entity_poly.type
_entity_poly.pdbx_seq_one_letter_code
_entity_poly.pdbx_strand_id
1 'polypeptide(L)'
;MPSASETSTDLTSRNPYGHGNGVSDFLSNVSRFKIIESTLREGEQFANAFFDTQKKIEIARALDEFGVDYIELTNPCASEQSRLDCEAICKLGLKAKILTHIRCHMDDARIAVATGVDGV
;
A
#
# COMPACT_ATOMS: atom_id res chain seq x y z
N MET A 1 32.19 45.72 32.08
CA MET A 1 31.83 45.55 30.67
C MET A 1 30.84 44.40 30.60
N PRO A 2 29.55 44.66 30.28
CA PRO A 2 28.47 43.70 30.43
C PRO A 2 28.47 42.63 29.34
N SER A 3 28.06 41.41 29.68
CA SER A 3 27.84 40.30 28.75
C SER A 3 26.61 40.60 27.89
N ALA A 4 26.77 40.58 26.57
CA ALA A 4 25.64 40.64 25.65
C ALA A 4 24.89 39.31 25.71
N SER A 5 23.72 39.33 26.36
CA SER A 5 22.69 38.32 26.20
C SER A 5 22.13 38.44 24.78
N GLU A 6 22.53 37.54 23.87
CA GLU A 6 21.82 37.37 22.61
C GLU A 6 20.51 36.66 22.90
N THR A 7 19.46 37.47 23.04
CA THR A 7 18.07 37.03 22.92
C THR A 7 17.90 36.37 21.56
N SER A 8 17.82 35.04 21.53
CA SER A 8 17.32 34.30 20.38
C SER A 8 15.88 34.70 20.17
N THR A 9 15.66 35.69 19.30
CA THR A 9 14.34 36.05 18.81
C THR A 9 13.78 34.84 18.09
N ASP A 10 12.80 34.20 18.72
CA ASP A 10 11.94 33.20 18.10
C ASP A 10 11.30 33.81 16.87
N LEU A 11 11.87 33.50 15.70
CA LEU A 11 11.32 33.84 14.40
C LEU A 11 10.17 32.88 14.08
N THR A 12 9.16 32.82 14.96
CA THR A 12 7.81 32.45 14.53
C THR A 12 7.23 33.65 13.79
N SER A 13 7.79 33.94 12.61
CA SER A 13 7.17 34.79 11.60
C SER A 13 5.82 34.14 11.30
N ARG A 14 4.77 34.64 11.95
CA ARG A 14 3.37 34.27 11.69
C ARG A 14 3.05 34.76 10.30
N ASN A 15 3.29 33.92 9.30
CA ASN A 15 2.81 34.14 7.95
C ASN A 15 1.27 34.06 7.98
N PRO A 16 0.53 35.14 7.74
CA PRO A 16 -0.94 35.12 7.73
C PRO A 16 -1.54 34.30 6.57
N TYR A 17 -0.69 33.88 5.62
CA TYR A 17 -1.02 32.95 4.53
C TYR A 17 -0.28 31.60 4.67
N GLY A 18 0.48 31.40 5.73
CA GLY A 18 1.16 30.14 6.00
C GLY A 18 0.18 29.15 6.62
N HIS A 19 0.29 27.87 6.25
CA HIS A 19 -0.32 26.76 6.98
C HIS A 19 0.33 26.64 8.37
N GLY A 20 0.08 27.61 9.23
CA GLY A 20 0.52 27.64 10.61
C GLY A 20 -0.43 26.77 11.42
N ASN A 21 -0.10 25.48 11.54
CA ASN A 21 -0.72 24.50 12.44
C ASN A 21 -2.25 24.58 12.47
N GLY A 22 -2.88 24.55 11.29
CA GLY A 22 -4.33 24.50 11.14
C GLY A 22 -4.87 23.09 11.36
N VAL A 23 -6.19 22.96 11.52
CA VAL A 23 -6.87 21.65 11.53
C VAL A 23 -6.51 20.82 10.28
N SER A 24 -6.22 21.49 9.15
CA SER A 24 -5.73 20.84 7.93
C SER A 24 -4.43 20.07 8.13
N ASP A 25 -3.50 20.63 8.90
CA ASP A 25 -2.17 20.02 9.11
C ASP A 25 -2.30 18.83 10.07
N PHE A 26 -3.23 18.89 11.02
CA PHE A 26 -3.54 17.77 11.92
C PHE A 26 -4.14 16.56 11.16
N LEU A 27 -4.95 16.82 10.12
CA LEU A 27 -5.53 15.78 9.27
C LEU A 27 -4.57 15.26 8.19
N SER A 28 -3.42 15.93 8.01
CA SER A 28 -2.46 15.57 6.97
C SER A 28 -1.77 14.24 7.29
N ASN A 29 -1.80 13.32 6.32
CA ASN A 29 -1.14 12.01 6.41
C ASN A 29 0.13 11.92 5.55
N VAL A 30 0.64 13.04 5.05
CA VAL A 30 1.82 13.06 4.15
C VAL A 30 3.08 12.42 4.76
N SER A 31 3.20 12.41 6.09
CA SER A 31 4.29 11.74 6.83
C SER A 31 3.87 10.43 7.51
N ARG A 32 2.60 10.03 7.39
CA ARG A 32 2.02 8.84 8.05
C ARG A 32 0.96 8.20 7.14
N PHE A 33 1.42 7.63 6.04
CA PHE A 33 0.59 6.89 5.10
C PHE A 33 1.09 5.46 4.96
N LYS A 34 0.28 4.64 4.32
CA LYS A 34 0.61 3.28 3.94
C LYS A 34 0.46 3.13 2.44
N ILE A 35 1.25 2.25 1.84
CA ILE A 35 1.21 2.00 0.39
C ILE A 35 0.49 0.68 0.13
N ILE A 36 -0.46 0.73 -0.80
CA ILE A 36 -0.98 -0.46 -1.49
C ILE A 36 -0.24 -0.54 -2.82
N GLU A 37 0.64 -1.52 -2.95
CA GLU A 37 1.37 -1.77 -4.17
C GLU A 37 0.52 -2.65 -5.10
N SER A 38 0.27 -2.18 -6.32
CA SER A 38 -0.72 -2.77 -7.24
C SER A 38 -0.08 -3.29 -8.53
N THR A 39 1.23 -3.53 -8.56
CA THR A 39 1.92 -4.09 -9.73
C THR A 39 1.35 -5.46 -10.12
N LEU A 40 0.97 -6.29 -9.14
CA LEU A 40 0.37 -7.62 -9.35
C LEU A 40 -1.15 -7.59 -9.59
N ARG A 41 -1.72 -6.41 -9.80
CA ARG A 41 -3.13 -6.20 -10.18
C ARG A 41 -3.25 -5.25 -11.37
N GLU A 42 -2.97 -3.97 -11.17
CA GLU A 42 -3.02 -2.96 -12.23
C GLU A 42 -1.89 -3.19 -13.24
N GLY A 43 -0.70 -3.59 -12.76
CA GLY A 43 0.44 -3.88 -13.63
C GLY A 43 0.19 -5.05 -14.59
N GLU A 44 -0.73 -5.97 -14.29
CA GLU A 44 -1.15 -7.03 -15.22
C GLU A 44 -1.95 -6.49 -16.42
N GLN A 45 -2.51 -5.28 -16.35
CA GLN A 45 -3.21 -4.65 -17.47
C GLN A 45 -2.25 -3.96 -18.46
N PHE A 46 -0.95 -3.90 -18.14
CA PHE A 46 0.06 -3.36 -19.03
C PHE A 46 0.27 -4.26 -20.26
N ALA A 47 0.38 -3.66 -21.45
CA ALA A 47 0.37 -4.37 -22.73
C ALA A 47 1.41 -5.51 -22.86
N ASN A 48 2.53 -5.41 -22.15
CA ASN A 48 3.61 -6.40 -22.18
C ASN A 48 3.81 -7.12 -20.83
N ALA A 49 2.84 -7.07 -19.92
CA ALA A 49 2.90 -7.77 -18.65
C ALA A 49 2.27 -9.16 -18.78
N PHE A 50 3.11 -10.19 -18.73
CA PHE A 50 2.70 -11.59 -18.69
C PHE A 50 3.46 -12.28 -17.56
N PHE A 51 2.94 -12.15 -16.34
CA PHE A 51 3.56 -12.76 -15.16
C PHE A 51 3.05 -14.18 -14.97
N ASP A 52 3.98 -15.15 -14.94
CA ASP A 52 3.68 -16.48 -14.42
C ASP A 52 3.71 -16.48 -12.88
N THR A 53 3.24 -17.57 -12.26
CA THR A 53 3.17 -17.68 -10.80
C THR A 53 4.54 -17.42 -10.13
N GLN A 54 5.62 -17.92 -10.74
CA GLN A 54 6.96 -17.75 -10.17
C GLN A 54 7.39 -16.29 -10.17
N LYS A 55 7.14 -15.57 -11.28
CA LYS A 55 7.42 -14.14 -11.38
C LYS A 55 6.58 -13.33 -10.39
N LYS A 56 5.31 -13.67 -10.20
CA LYS A 56 4.47 -13.01 -9.20
C LYS A 56 4.98 -13.23 -7.77
N ILE A 57 5.41 -14.45 -7.44
CA ILE A 57 6.02 -14.76 -6.14
C ILE A 57 7.32 -13.99 -5.92
N GLU A 58 8.17 -13.90 -6.95
CA GLU A 58 9.43 -13.14 -6.90
C GLU A 58 9.16 -11.65 -6.64
N ILE A 59 8.22 -11.04 -7.38
CA ILE A 59 7.82 -9.65 -7.20
C ILE A 59 7.23 -9.45 -5.79
N ALA A 60 6.31 -10.31 -5.34
CA ALA A 60 5.69 -10.18 -4.03
C ALA A 60 6.71 -10.23 -2.88
N ARG A 61 7.71 -11.12 -2.97
CA ARG A 61 8.81 -11.19 -1.99
C ARG A 61 9.69 -9.95 -2.02
N ALA A 62 10.01 -9.45 -3.22
CA ALA A 62 10.80 -8.24 -3.37
C ALA A 62 10.08 -6.99 -2.81
N LEU A 63 8.75 -6.90 -3.01
CA LEU A 63 7.92 -5.84 -2.45
C LEU A 63 7.83 -5.91 -0.92
N ASP A 64 7.69 -7.12 -0.37
CA ASP A 64 7.70 -7.34 1.08
C ASP A 64 9.05 -6.94 1.71
N GLU A 65 10.16 -7.33 1.08
CA GLU A 65 11.51 -6.94 1.50
C GLU A 65 11.72 -5.43 1.40
N PHE A 66 11.19 -4.79 0.36
CA PHE A 66 11.21 -3.34 0.20
C PHE A 66 10.43 -2.61 1.31
N GLY A 67 9.43 -3.26 1.90
CA GLY A 67 8.71 -2.78 3.08
C GLY A 67 7.40 -2.06 2.77
N VAL A 68 6.70 -2.43 1.70
CA VAL A 68 5.32 -1.96 1.48
C VAL A 68 4.38 -2.55 2.53
N ASP A 69 3.33 -1.80 2.90
CA ASP A 69 2.35 -2.29 3.89
C ASP A 69 1.38 -3.31 3.30
N TYR A 70 1.03 -3.16 2.02
CA TYR A 70 0.06 -4.00 1.32
C TYR A 70 0.51 -4.31 -0.10
N ILE A 71 0.17 -5.50 -0.56
CA ILE A 71 0.32 -5.95 -1.94
C ILE A 71 -1.06 -6.36 -2.45
N GLU A 72 -1.50 -5.75 -3.54
CA GLU A 72 -2.78 -6.03 -4.17
C GLU A 72 -2.61 -7.00 -5.36
N LEU A 73 -3.43 -8.05 -5.37
CA LEU A 73 -3.46 -9.07 -6.41
C LEU A 73 -4.73 -8.96 -7.26
N THR A 74 -4.64 -9.36 -8.53
CA THR A 74 -5.79 -9.56 -9.42
C THR A 74 -6.90 -10.39 -8.76
N ASN A 75 -8.16 -10.05 -9.04
CA ASN A 75 -9.34 -10.76 -8.54
C ASN A 75 -9.20 -12.28 -8.77
N PRO A 76 -9.32 -13.13 -7.74
CA PRO A 76 -9.20 -14.58 -7.89
C PRO A 76 -10.31 -15.18 -8.77
N CYS A 77 -11.42 -14.48 -8.99
CA CYS A 77 -12.49 -14.88 -9.91
C CYS A 77 -12.17 -14.60 -11.38
N ALA A 78 -11.08 -13.88 -11.69
CA ALA A 78 -10.72 -13.54 -13.07
C ALA A 78 -10.33 -14.77 -13.89
N SER A 79 -9.62 -15.73 -13.27
CA SER A 79 -9.27 -17.01 -13.86
C SER A 79 -8.87 -18.01 -12.78
N GLU A 80 -8.87 -19.30 -13.12
CA GLU A 80 -8.36 -20.33 -12.21
C GLU A 80 -6.89 -20.09 -11.85
N GLN A 81 -6.08 -19.60 -12.78
CA GLN A 81 -4.69 -19.27 -12.51
C GLN A 81 -4.56 -18.10 -11.52
N SER A 82 -5.41 -17.07 -11.64
CA SER A 82 -5.45 -15.95 -10.69
C SER A 82 -5.80 -16.41 -9.27
N ARG A 83 -6.73 -17.37 -9.13
CA ARG A 83 -7.05 -18.00 -7.85
C ARG A 83 -5.85 -18.73 -7.25
N LEU A 84 -5.18 -19.56 -8.05
CA LEU A 84 -4.00 -20.33 -7.62
C LEU A 84 -2.83 -19.42 -7.23
N ASP A 85 -2.59 -18.35 -8.00
CA ASP A 85 -1.56 -17.36 -7.69
C ASP A 85 -1.85 -16.65 -6.37
N CYS A 86 -3.12 -16.24 -6.16
CA CYS A 86 -3.56 -15.59 -4.93
C CYS A 86 -3.32 -16.49 -3.71
N GLU A 87 -3.73 -17.76 -3.77
CA GLU A 87 -3.49 -18.73 -2.71
C GLU A 87 -2.00 -19.00 -2.47
N ALA A 88 -1.20 -19.08 -3.53
CA ALA A 88 0.23 -19.32 -3.44
C ALA A 88 0.93 -18.16 -2.71
N ILE A 89 0.58 -16.92 -3.04
CA ILE A 89 1.16 -15.71 -2.43
C ILE A 89 0.73 -15.59 -0.97
N CYS A 90 -0.54 -15.84 -0.63
CA CYS A 90 -1.01 -15.79 0.75
C CYS A 90 -0.27 -16.79 1.66
N LYS A 91 0.19 -17.93 1.11
CA LYS A 91 0.93 -18.97 1.83
C LYS A 91 2.42 -18.67 2.02
N LEU A 92 2.94 -17.56 1.49
CA LEU A 92 4.36 -17.20 1.61
C LEU A 92 4.76 -16.67 2.99
N GLY A 93 3.79 -16.25 3.82
CA GLY A 93 4.07 -15.67 5.14
C GLY A 93 4.77 -14.31 5.06
N LEU A 94 4.37 -13.47 4.09
CA LEU A 94 4.88 -12.11 3.94
C LEU A 94 4.46 -11.23 5.13
N LYS A 95 5.22 -10.17 5.39
CA LYS A 95 4.87 -9.17 6.41
C LYS A 95 3.82 -8.19 5.88
N ALA A 96 3.91 -7.83 4.60
CA ALA A 96 2.93 -7.06 3.87
C ALA A 96 1.60 -7.82 3.83
N LYS A 97 0.51 -7.09 3.99
CA LYS A 97 -0.84 -7.66 3.92
C LYS A 97 -1.23 -7.90 2.48
N ILE A 98 -1.84 -9.05 2.20
CA ILE A 98 -2.27 -9.41 0.86
C ILE A 98 -3.73 -8.99 0.67
N LEU A 99 -3.96 -8.15 -0.33
CA LEU A 99 -5.28 -7.68 -0.71
C LEU A 99 -5.67 -8.25 -2.07
N THR A 100 -6.96 -8.38 -2.32
CA THR A 100 -7.50 -8.54 -3.67
C THR A 100 -8.74 -7.69 -3.83
N HIS A 101 -9.14 -7.39 -5.06
CA HIS A 101 -10.40 -6.70 -5.34
C HIS A 101 -11.42 -7.68 -5.90
N ILE A 102 -12.69 -7.42 -5.62
CA ILE A 102 -13.80 -8.20 -6.18
C ILE A 102 -14.88 -7.28 -6.77
N ARG A 103 -15.79 -7.87 -7.54
CA ARG A 103 -17.06 -7.20 -7.85
C ARG A 103 -17.98 -7.30 -6.63
N CYS A 104 -19.01 -6.46 -6.58
CA CYS A 104 -20.03 -6.52 -5.53
C CYS A 104 -20.99 -7.71 -5.73
N HIS A 105 -20.46 -8.93 -5.55
CA HIS A 105 -21.18 -10.18 -5.71
C HIS A 105 -20.78 -11.18 -4.62
N MET A 106 -21.74 -11.91 -4.06
CA MET A 106 -21.48 -12.82 -2.93
C MET A 106 -20.59 -14.00 -3.32
N ASP A 107 -20.68 -14.50 -4.55
CA ASP A 107 -19.81 -15.59 -5.00
C ASP A 107 -18.35 -15.13 -5.09
N ASP A 108 -18.09 -13.92 -5.59
CA ASP A 108 -16.75 -13.35 -5.64
C ASP A 108 -16.17 -13.17 -4.23
N ALA A 109 -16.97 -12.66 -3.28
CA ALA A 109 -16.57 -12.52 -1.88
C ALA A 109 -16.24 -13.86 -1.22
N ARG A 110 -17.04 -14.91 -1.46
CA ARG A 110 -16.76 -16.25 -0.91
C ARG A 110 -15.46 -16.81 -1.45
N ILE A 111 -15.20 -16.64 -2.75
CA ILE A 111 -13.97 -17.11 -3.38
C ILE A 111 -12.76 -16.35 -2.82
N ALA A 112 -12.82 -15.02 -2.73
CA ALA A 112 -11.72 -14.21 -2.19
C ALA A 112 -11.40 -14.56 -0.73
N VAL A 113 -12.40 -14.71 0.13
CA VAL A 113 -12.17 -15.12 1.53
C VAL A 113 -11.53 -16.51 1.61
N ALA A 114 -11.88 -17.43 0.71
CA ALA A 114 -11.32 -18.78 0.70
C ALA A 114 -9.85 -18.84 0.26
N THR A 115 -9.33 -17.85 -0.47
CA THR A 115 -7.91 -17.85 -0.88
C THR A 115 -6.95 -17.49 0.25
N GLY A 116 -7.46 -16.89 1.33
CA GLY A 116 -6.66 -16.51 2.51
C GLY A 116 -6.09 -15.09 2.47
N VAL A 117 -6.66 -14.19 1.66
CA VAL A 117 -6.30 -12.76 1.67
C VAL A 117 -6.62 -12.08 3.00
N ASP A 118 -5.85 -11.06 3.34
CA ASP A 118 -6.04 -10.24 4.54
C ASP A 118 -7.15 -9.18 4.36
N GLY A 119 -7.50 -8.86 3.11
CA GLY A 119 -8.54 -7.88 2.78
C GLY A 119 -9.09 -8.03 1.36
N VAL A 120 -10.33 -7.57 1.19
CA VAL A 120 -11.17 -7.65 -0.02
C VAL A 120 -11.79 -6.29 -0.30
#